data_AF-A0A8H3AGC6-F1
#
_entry.id   AF-A0A8H3AGC6-F1
#
_cell.length_a   1.000
_cell.length_b   1.000
_cell.length_c   1.000
_cell.angle_alpha   90.00
_cell.angle_beta   90.00
_cell.angle_gamma   90.00
#
_symmetry.space_group_name_H-M   'P 1'
#
loop_
_entity.id
_entity.type
_entity.pdbx_description
1 polymer ?
#
loop_
_entity_poly.entity_id
_entity_poly.type
_entity_poly.pdbx_seq_one_letter_code
_entity_poly.pdbx_strand_id
1 'polypeptide(L)'
;MGEVVLDRKAQAETINLILERHESDLHWEGCRVVTKRRQEIERRCISDLGYQEEDLQFAWDSSGRHKYQQLINKSEPLSDREWGEIRPALKRLLNVNRKARLAKEQEGCHQGQPSYQAGLGCPQQPLTLPIDPVIDGFTSINGVELLRGICG
;
A
#
# COMPACT_ATOMS: atom_id res chain seq x y z
N MET A 1 -8.37 31.11 -45.98
CA MET A 1 -9.15 30.70 -44.79
C MET A 1 -8.58 29.47 -44.07
N GLY A 2 -7.95 28.50 -44.76
CA GLY A 2 -7.37 27.31 -44.11
C GLY A 2 -6.15 27.57 -43.22
N GLU A 3 -5.28 28.51 -43.61
CA GLU A 3 -4.04 28.85 -42.88
C GLU A 3 -4.31 29.39 -41.46
N VAL A 4 -5.26 30.32 -41.32
CA VAL A 4 -5.69 30.86 -40.01
C VAL A 4 -6.26 29.77 -39.08
N VAL A 5 -6.89 28.72 -39.64
CA VAL A 5 -7.43 27.61 -38.84
C VAL A 5 -6.31 26.68 -38.36
N LEU A 6 -5.31 26.44 -39.20
CA LEU A 6 -4.14 25.62 -38.84
C LEU A 6 -3.30 26.30 -37.75
N ASP A 7 -3.06 27.61 -37.87
CA ASP A 7 -2.32 28.38 -36.86
C ASP A 7 -3.03 28.36 -35.51
N ARG A 8 -4.35 28.56 -35.50
CA ARG A 8 -5.17 28.48 -34.28
C ARG A 8 -5.12 27.08 -33.65
N LYS A 9 -5.09 26.03 -34.47
CA LYS A 9 -4.97 24.65 -33.98
C LYS A 9 -3.61 24.41 -33.32
N ALA A 10 -2.52 24.82 -33.97
CA ALA A 10 -1.18 24.70 -33.41
C ALA A 10 -1.01 25.51 -32.11
N GLN A 11 -1.61 26.71 -32.05
CA GLN A 11 -1.64 27.51 -30.82
C GLN A 11 -2.43 26.81 -29.71
N ALA A 12 -3.60 26.26 -30.01
CA ALA A 12 -4.40 25.52 -29.02
C ALA A 12 -3.66 24.28 -28.50
N GLU A 13 -3.01 23.52 -29.37
CA GLU A 13 -2.18 22.37 -28.99
C GLU A 13 -1.02 22.78 -28.07
N THR A 14 -0.36 23.90 -28.38
CA THR A 14 0.70 24.46 -27.55
C THR A 14 0.18 24.88 -26.17
N ILE A 15 -0.98 25.55 -26.12
CA ILE A 15 -1.61 25.96 -24.87
C ILE A 15 -1.98 24.74 -24.02
N ASN A 16 -2.59 23.72 -24.63
CA ASN A 16 -2.97 22.50 -23.92
C ASN A 16 -1.76 21.81 -23.31
N LEU A 17 -0.66 21.68 -24.07
CA LEU A 17 0.57 21.06 -23.57
C LEU A 17 1.17 21.83 -22.39
N ILE A 18 1.10 23.17 -22.42
CA ILE A 18 1.54 24.01 -21.29
C ILE A 18 0.64 23.78 -20.06
N LEU A 19 -0.68 23.70 -20.24
CA LEU A 19 -1.63 23.47 -19.16
C LEU A 19 -1.44 22.08 -18.52
N GLU A 20 -1.35 21.02 -19.32
CA GLU A 20 -1.12 19.65 -18.84
C GLU A 20 0.16 19.54 -18.02
N ARG A 21 1.23 20.19 -18.49
CA ARG A 21 2.50 20.24 -17.76
C ARG A 21 2.35 20.97 -16.44
N HIS A 22 1.70 22.13 -16.44
CA HIS A 22 1.49 22.91 -15.23
C HIS A 22 0.63 22.17 -14.19
N GLU A 23 -0.44 21.50 -14.62
CA GLU A 23 -1.26 20.66 -13.75
C GLU A 23 -0.46 19.50 -13.15
N SER A 24 0.40 18.87 -13.97
CA SER A 24 1.30 17.81 -13.51
C SER A 24 2.28 18.34 -12.45
N ASP A 25 2.89 19.51 -12.68
CA ASP A 25 3.82 20.13 -11.75
C ASP A 25 3.14 20.45 -10.41
N LEU A 26 1.93 21.01 -10.43
CA LEU A 26 1.13 21.26 -9.22
C LEU A 26 0.77 19.97 -8.48
N HIS A 27 0.38 18.93 -9.22
CA HIS A 27 0.08 17.62 -8.65
C HIS A 27 1.29 17.03 -7.91
N TRP A 28 2.46 17.05 -8.55
CA TRP A 28 3.68 16.52 -7.95
C TRP A 28 4.12 17.33 -6.73
N GLU A 29 3.98 18.65 -6.74
CA GLU A 29 4.29 19.48 -5.58
C GLU A 29 3.37 19.15 -4.40
N GLY A 30 2.06 18.99 -4.65
CA GLY A 30 1.11 18.54 -3.63
C GLY A 30 1.50 17.18 -3.03
N CYS A 31 1.83 16.21 -3.88
CA CYS A 31 2.29 14.88 -3.47
C CYS A 31 3.59 14.93 -2.65
N ARG A 32 4.52 15.84 -2.99
CA ARG A 32 5.77 16.05 -2.24
C ARG A 32 5.49 16.61 -0.84
N VAL A 33 4.61 17.60 -0.72
CA VAL A 33 4.24 18.18 0.58
C VAL A 33 3.60 17.13 1.49
N VAL A 34 2.64 16.36 0.97
CA VAL A 34 1.98 15.28 1.72
C VAL A 34 3.00 14.22 2.15
N THR A 35 3.90 13.81 1.25
CA THR A 35 4.95 12.82 1.57
C THR A 35 5.87 13.31 2.68
N LYS A 36 6.39 14.54 2.57
CA LYS A 36 7.25 15.13 3.61
C LYS A 36 6.55 15.22 4.96
N ARG A 37 5.27 15.61 4.94
CA ARG A 37 4.45 15.67 6.16
C ARG A 37 4.32 14.31 6.83
N ARG A 38 4.01 13.26 6.05
CA ARG A 38 3.92 11.89 6.57
C ARG A 38 5.24 11.45 7.22
N GLN A 39 6.35 11.65 6.51
CA GLN A 39 7.68 11.30 7.00
C GLN A 39 8.01 12.01 8.33
N GLU A 40 7.68 13.29 8.46
CA GLU A 40 7.92 14.02 9.71
C GLU A 40 7.03 13.53 10.85
N ILE A 41 5.77 13.19 10.58
CA ILE A 41 4.88 12.59 11.59
C ILE A 41 5.41 11.22 12.02
N GLU A 42 5.79 10.36 11.08
CA GLU A 42 6.36 9.04 11.35
C GLU A 42 7.64 9.16 12.18
N ARG A 43 8.55 10.05 11.76
CA ARG A 43 9.79 10.35 12.49
C ARG A 43 9.50 10.75 13.93
N ARG A 44 8.57 11.70 14.16
CA ARG A 44 8.20 12.14 15.52
C ARG A 44 7.48 11.07 16.34
N CYS A 45 6.67 10.22 15.72
CA CYS A 45 6.07 9.08 16.42
C CYS A 45 7.15 8.11 16.93
N ILE A 46 8.20 7.89 16.16
CA ILE A 46 9.33 7.05 16.57
C ILE A 46 10.20 7.76 17.62
N SER A 47 10.69 8.97 17.31
CA SER A 47 11.64 9.68 18.18
C SER A 47 11.02 10.21 19.47
N ASP A 48 9.83 10.82 19.39
CA ASP A 48 9.26 11.57 20.52
C ASP A 48 8.32 10.72 21.36
N LEU A 49 7.72 9.68 20.77
CA LEU A 49 6.71 8.82 21.43
C LEU A 49 7.21 7.39 21.67
N GLY A 50 8.33 6.98 21.06
CA GLY A 50 8.91 5.65 21.25
C GLY A 50 8.10 4.51 20.60
N TYR A 51 7.36 4.81 19.54
CA TYR A 51 6.73 3.76 18.72
C TYR A 51 7.75 3.13 17.77
N GLN A 52 7.49 1.89 17.40
CA GLN A 52 8.25 1.21 16.36
C GLN A 52 7.56 1.38 15.01
N GLU A 53 8.27 1.13 13.91
CA GLU A 53 7.72 1.27 12.56
C GLU A 53 6.51 0.35 12.35
N GLU A 54 6.54 -0.84 12.95
CA GLU A 54 5.44 -1.83 12.91
C GLU A 54 4.18 -1.31 13.63
N ASP A 55 4.33 -0.45 14.64
CA ASP A 55 3.18 0.15 15.33
C ASP A 55 2.45 1.17 14.44
N LEU A 56 3.11 1.68 13.39
CA LEU A 56 2.54 2.60 12.40
C LEU A 56 1.80 1.84 11.28
N GLN A 57 1.97 0.52 11.18
CA GLN A 57 1.33 -0.31 10.17
C GLN A 57 -0.06 -0.74 10.63
N PHE A 58 -1.09 -0.24 9.96
CA PHE A 58 -2.47 -0.62 10.22
C PHE A 58 -2.94 -1.67 9.22
N ALA A 59 -3.81 -2.58 9.66
CA ALA A 59 -4.53 -3.48 8.75
C ALA A 59 -5.31 -2.68 7.70
N TRP A 60 -5.35 -3.19 6.46
CA TRP A 60 -5.79 -2.45 5.27
C TRP A 60 -7.24 -1.93 5.38
N ASP A 61 -8.10 -2.72 6.02
CA ASP A 61 -9.55 -2.50 6.23
C ASP A 61 -9.88 -1.92 7.61
N SER A 62 -8.87 -1.63 8.44
CA SER A 62 -9.13 -1.14 9.79
C SER A 62 -9.64 0.31 9.78
N SER A 63 -10.65 0.58 10.61
CA SER A 63 -11.11 1.96 10.87
C SER A 63 -9.99 2.83 11.46
N GLY A 64 -9.03 2.22 12.17
CA GLY A 64 -7.80 2.86 12.65
C GLY A 64 -6.95 3.41 11.52
N ARG A 65 -6.77 2.66 10.43
CA ARG A 65 -6.03 3.11 9.24
C ARG A 65 -6.65 4.36 8.64
N HIS A 66 -7.97 4.38 8.47
CA HIS A 66 -8.64 5.55 7.88
C HIS A 66 -8.46 6.80 8.75
N LYS A 67 -8.64 6.67 10.07
CA LYS A 67 -8.42 7.78 11.02
C LYS A 67 -6.96 8.25 11.03
N TYR A 68 -6.01 7.31 10.97
CA TYR A 68 -4.59 7.63 10.89
C TYR A 68 -4.28 8.40 9.59
N GLN A 69 -4.77 7.91 8.45
CA GLN A 69 -4.61 8.58 7.16
C GLN A 69 -5.19 9.99 7.14
N GLN A 70 -6.37 10.22 7.73
CA GLN A 70 -6.95 11.56 7.83
C GLN A 70 -6.07 12.55 8.62
N LEU A 71 -5.35 12.08 9.65
CA LEU A 71 -4.47 12.93 10.45
C LEU A 71 -3.18 13.29 9.71
N ILE A 72 -2.63 12.35 8.93
CA ILE A 72 -1.34 12.52 8.26
C ILE A 72 -1.46 13.07 6.83
N ASN A 73 -2.60 12.90 6.16
CA ASN A 73 -2.84 13.33 4.78
C ASN A 73 -3.41 14.75 4.73
N LYS A 74 -2.59 15.74 5.05
CA LYS A 74 -2.92 17.14 4.78
C LYS A 74 -1.96 17.72 3.75
N SER A 75 -2.46 18.65 2.95
CA SER A 75 -1.71 19.38 1.92
C SER A 75 -0.81 20.48 2.50
N GLU A 76 -0.68 20.56 3.83
CA GLU A 76 0.10 21.57 4.52
C GLU A 76 1.27 20.93 5.28
N PRO A 77 2.45 21.57 5.33
CA PRO A 77 3.56 21.11 6.15
C PRO A 77 3.16 20.96 7.63
N LEU A 78 3.75 19.98 8.33
CA LEU A 78 3.50 19.81 9.76
C LEU A 78 4.15 20.95 10.55
N SER A 79 3.35 21.75 11.26
CA SER A 79 3.86 22.74 12.22
C SER A 79 3.95 22.15 13.64
N ASP A 80 4.78 22.76 14.50
CA ASP A 80 4.91 22.32 15.90
C ASP A 80 3.61 22.48 16.70
N ARG A 81 2.84 23.55 16.40
CA ARG A 81 1.52 23.75 16.99
C ARG A 81 0.59 22.61 16.60
N GLU A 82 0.51 22.32 15.31
CA GLU A 82 -0.34 21.24 14.81
C GLU A 82 0.10 19.88 15.35
N TRP A 83 1.40 19.63 15.46
CA TRP A 83 1.93 18.43 16.12
C TRP A 83 1.39 18.30 17.54
N GLY A 84 1.41 19.38 18.33
CA GLY A 84 0.83 19.43 19.67
C GLY A 84 -0.67 19.08 19.69
N GLU A 85 -1.42 19.51 18.67
CA GLU A 85 -2.86 19.26 18.54
C GLU A 85 -3.18 17.81 18.12
N ILE A 86 -2.43 17.25 17.16
CA ILE A 86 -2.71 15.89 16.64
C ILE A 86 -2.09 14.77 17.49
N ARG A 87 -1.01 15.07 18.22
CA ARG A 87 -0.24 14.08 19.02
C ARG A 87 -1.12 13.24 19.96
N PRO A 88 -2.09 13.80 20.72
CA PRO A 88 -2.94 12.98 21.60
C PRO A 88 -3.84 12.00 20.82
N ALA A 89 -4.31 12.38 19.63
CA ALA A 89 -5.12 11.51 18.79
C ALA A 89 -4.28 10.38 18.18
N LEU A 90 -3.09 10.71 17.66
CA LEU A 90 -2.13 9.72 17.16
C LEU A 90 -1.75 8.70 18.23
N LYS A 91 -1.39 9.16 19.44
CA LYS A 91 -1.03 8.28 20.56
C LYS A 91 -2.14 7.27 20.89
N ARG A 92 -3.41 7.71 20.87
CA ARG A 92 -4.55 6.82 21.11
C ARG A 92 -4.69 5.77 20.00
N LEU A 93 -4.60 6.18 18.74
CA LEU A 93 -4.71 5.26 17.59
C LEU A 93 -3.57 4.23 17.59
N LEU A 94 -2.33 4.68 17.76
CA LEU A 94 -1.15 3.82 17.75
C LEU A 94 -1.14 2.85 18.93
N ASN A 95 -1.61 3.27 20.11
CA ASN A 95 -1.76 2.35 21.25
C ASN A 95 -2.79 1.24 20.99
N VAL A 96 -3.91 1.57 20.34
CA VAL A 96 -4.91 0.56 19.96
C VAL A 96 -4.31 -0.40 18.93
N ASN A 97 -3.60 0.13 17.93
CA ASN A 97 -2.96 -0.68 16.90
C ASN A 97 -1.90 -1.63 17.48
N ARG A 98 -0.99 -1.09 18.32
CA ARG A 98 0.02 -1.88 19.03
C ARG A 98 -0.61 -3.01 19.85
N LYS A 99 -1.69 -2.73 20.60
CA LYS A 99 -2.40 -3.77 21.37
C LYS A 99 -2.98 -4.86 20.47
N ALA A 100 -3.61 -4.48 19.36
CA ALA A 100 -4.18 -5.44 18.42
C ALA A 100 -3.09 -6.31 17.77
N ARG A 101 -1.93 -5.74 17.43
CA ARG A 101 -0.78 -6.48 16.91
C ARG A 101 -0.25 -7.48 17.94
N LEU A 102 0.01 -7.03 19.16
CA LEU A 102 0.53 -7.88 20.24
C LEU A 102 -0.44 -9.02 20.61
N ALA A 103 -1.75 -8.78 20.58
CA ALA A 103 -2.75 -9.81 20.82
C ALA A 103 -2.70 -10.92 19.76
N LYS A 104 -2.59 -10.55 18.48
CA LYS A 104 -2.45 -11.52 17.38
C LYS A 104 -1.17 -12.35 17.48
N GLU A 105 -0.06 -11.73 17.89
CA GLU A 105 1.22 -12.42 18.12
C GLU A 105 1.09 -13.46 19.25
N GLN A 106 0.35 -13.16 20.31
CA GLN A 106 0.08 -14.10 21.40
C GLN A 106 -0.84 -15.25 20.98
N GLU A 107 -1.91 -14.96 20.25
CA GLU A 107 -2.83 -15.99 19.73
C GLU A 107 -2.13 -16.95 18.75
N GLY A 108 -1.23 -16.44 17.91
CA GLY A 108 -0.40 -17.27 17.02
C GLY A 108 0.62 -18.15 17.76
N CYS A 109 1.03 -17.78 18.98
CA CYS A 109 1.96 -18.55 19.80
C CYS A 109 1.28 -19.73 20.53
N HIS A 110 -0.02 -19.63 20.81
CA HIS A 110 -0.78 -20.69 21.48
C HIS A 110 -1.29 -21.80 20.55
N GLN A 111 -1.21 -21.64 19.23
CA GLN A 111 -1.52 -22.71 18.26
C GLN A 111 -0.30 -23.59 17.92
N GLY A 112 0.85 -23.36 18.56
CA GLY A 112 2.11 -24.07 18.35
C GLY A 112 2.35 -25.26 19.28
N GLN A 113 1.34 -26.05 19.65
CA GLN A 113 1.60 -27.45 20.04
C GLN A 113 1.33 -28.35 18.82
N PRO A 114 2.38 -28.87 18.15
CA PRO A 114 2.20 -29.87 17.11
C PRO A 114 1.70 -31.17 17.75
N SER A 115 0.40 -31.45 17.66
CA SER A 115 -0.21 -32.68 18.17
C SER A 115 0.00 -33.88 17.23
N TYR A 116 1.17 -34.01 16.59
CA TYR A 116 1.51 -35.12 15.70
C TYR A 116 2.41 -36.15 16.40
N GLN A 117 2.04 -36.56 17.60
CA GLN A 117 2.45 -37.86 18.15
C GLN A 117 1.21 -38.56 18.71
N ALA A 118 0.27 -38.87 17.82
CA ALA A 118 -0.77 -39.84 18.08
C ALA A 118 -0.55 -41.02 17.14
N GLY A 119 -0.03 -42.11 17.71
CA GLY A 119 -0.32 -43.50 17.33
C GLY A 119 -0.12 -43.90 15.86
N LEU A 120 0.94 -44.66 15.62
CA LEU A 120 1.00 -45.66 14.56
C LEU A 120 -0.23 -46.59 14.66
N GLY A 121 -1.08 -46.61 13.62
CA GLY A 121 -2.06 -47.68 13.44
C GLY A 121 -3.25 -47.32 12.54
N CYS A 122 -3.31 -47.97 11.36
CA CYS A 122 -4.51 -48.24 10.54
C CYS A 122 -4.92 -47.20 9.45
N PRO A 123 -5.51 -47.65 8.31
CA PRO A 123 -4.87 -47.55 7.01
C PRO A 123 -5.45 -46.47 6.08
N GLN A 124 -4.66 -46.14 5.07
CA GLN A 124 -4.90 -45.17 3.99
C GLN A 124 -6.30 -45.29 3.37
N GLN A 125 -7.05 -44.20 3.41
CA GLN A 125 -7.99 -43.85 2.34
C GLN A 125 -7.35 -42.72 1.52
N PRO A 126 -7.24 -42.84 0.20
CA PRO A 126 -6.74 -41.75 -0.63
C PRO A 126 -7.80 -40.64 -0.67
N LEU A 127 -7.51 -39.52 -0.02
CA LEU A 127 -8.28 -38.29 -0.15
C LEU A 127 -7.99 -37.69 -1.54
N THR A 128 -8.87 -37.96 -2.51
CA THR A 128 -8.98 -37.12 -3.71
C THR A 128 -9.54 -35.76 -3.29
N LEU A 129 -8.67 -34.76 -3.17
CA LEU A 129 -9.09 -33.36 -3.11
C LEU A 129 -9.34 -32.89 -4.56
N PRO A 130 -10.53 -32.33 -4.87
CA PRO A 130 -10.73 -31.65 -6.14
C PRO A 130 -9.83 -30.41 -6.18
N ILE A 131 -8.91 -30.39 -7.13
CA ILE A 131 -8.15 -29.19 -7.48
C ILE A 131 -9.15 -28.26 -8.17
N ASP A 132 -9.56 -27.20 -7.48
CA ASP A 132 -10.29 -26.09 -8.09
C ASP A 132 -9.28 -25.23 -8.88
N PRO A 133 -9.46 -25.01 -10.20
CA PRO A 133 -8.49 -24.30 -11.01
C PRO A 133 -8.33 -22.83 -10.59
N VAL A 134 -7.08 -22.47 -10.32
CA VAL A 134 -6.59 -21.10 -10.20
C VAL A 134 -7.04 -20.30 -11.44
N ILE A 135 -7.92 -19.33 -11.24
CA ILE A 135 -8.18 -18.26 -12.22
C ILE A 135 -7.05 -17.24 -12.08
N ASP A 136 -5.92 -17.50 -12.74
CA ASP A 136 -4.96 -16.46 -13.09
C ASP A 136 -5.42 -15.82 -14.39
N GLY A 137 -6.13 -14.70 -14.25
CA GLY A 137 -6.60 -13.87 -15.36
C GLY A 137 -5.53 -12.90 -15.86
N PHE A 138 -4.90 -13.27 -16.97
CA PHE A 138 -4.35 -12.41 -18.04
C PHE A 138 -3.03 -11.65 -17.80
N THR A 139 -1.91 -12.34 -18.02
CA THR A 139 -0.84 -11.80 -18.88
C THR A 139 -1.03 -12.33 -20.31
N SER A 140 -1.44 -11.47 -21.24
CA SER A 140 -1.28 -11.73 -22.66
C SER A 140 0.17 -11.42 -23.03
N ILE A 141 0.98 -12.46 -23.20
CA ILE A 141 2.23 -12.39 -23.95
C ILE A 141 2.16 -13.42 -25.06
N ASN A 142 2.30 -12.88 -26.26
CA ASN A 142 2.27 -13.57 -27.54
C ASN A 142 3.16 -14.82 -27.54
N GLY A 143 2.62 -15.87 -28.14
CA GLY A 143 3.33 -17.12 -28.36
C GLY A 143 4.60 -16.91 -29.17
N VAL A 144 5.70 -17.45 -28.64
CA VAL A 144 6.87 -17.83 -29.43
C VAL A 144 7.04 -19.32 -29.22
N GLU A 145 6.58 -20.09 -30.20
CA GLU A 145 6.91 -21.50 -30.33
C GLU A 145 8.42 -21.64 -30.53
N LEU A 146 9.08 -22.26 -29.57
CA LEU A 146 10.43 -22.78 -29.73
C LEU A 146 10.40 -24.21 -29.23
N LEU A 147 10.30 -25.16 -30.15
CA LEU A 147 10.94 -26.48 -30.06
C LEU A 147 10.71 -27.27 -31.38
N ARG A 148 11.75 -27.35 -32.22
CA ARG A 148 12.41 -28.60 -32.65
C ARG A 148 13.17 -28.41 -33.97
N GLY A 149 14.40 -28.92 -33.99
CA GLY A 149 15.18 -29.07 -35.22
C GLY A 149 16.61 -29.53 -34.95
N ILE A 150 16.76 -30.73 -34.39
CA ILE A 150 18.01 -31.48 -34.42
C ILE A 150 18.23 -31.91 -35.88
N CYS A 151 19.34 -31.53 -36.49
CA CYS A 151 19.97 -32.28 -37.58
C CYS A 151 21.48 -32.30 -37.33
N GLY A 152 22.04 -33.51 -37.30
CA GLY A 152 23.42 -33.75 -37.69
C GLY A 152 23.52 -33.89 -39.21
#